data_AF-A0A4Q4VN42-F1
#
_entry.id   AF-A0A4Q4VN42-F1
#
_cell.length_a   1.000
_cell.length_b   1.000
_cell.length_c   1.000
_cell.angle_alpha   90.00
_cell.angle_beta   90.00
_cell.angle_gamma   90.00
#
_symmetry.space_group_name_H-M   'P 1'
#
loop_
_entity.id
_entity.type
_entity.pdbx_description
1 polymer ?
#
loop_
_entity_poly.entity_id
_entity_poly.type
_entity_poly.pdbx_seq_one_letter_code
_entity_poly.pdbx_strand_id
1 'polypeptide(L)'
;MKTSAICSTLLAVPALGAALIGRQATEYKVSAFAGSCIPHSLYCNYEFDVAATSALEPTHCSLMLLGPDLLPPVRPTGCEDAAYSWSVALGDGSLALTVMSPLGEGTNLTGVHTITKDQLAMQDHGSVVIQYYKGPRNFTIGTERTSA
;
A
#
# COMPACT_ATOMS: atom_id res chain seq x y z
N MET A 1 -3.75 -1.93 -71.80
CA MET A 1 -3.50 -1.72 -70.35
C MET A 1 -4.21 -0.46 -69.90
N LYS A 2 -5.15 -0.56 -68.95
CA LYS A 2 -5.24 0.26 -67.72
C LYS A 2 -6.57 -0.01 -67.01
N THR A 3 -6.43 -0.51 -65.79
CA THR A 3 -7.45 -0.92 -64.83
C THR A 3 -8.11 0.30 -64.18
N SER A 4 -9.44 0.28 -64.01
CA SER A 4 -10.18 1.26 -63.20
C SER A 4 -10.22 0.81 -61.74
N ALA A 5 -9.95 1.75 -60.83
CA ALA A 5 -9.81 1.55 -59.40
C ALA A 5 -11.17 1.47 -58.68
N ILE A 6 -11.28 0.56 -57.71
CA ILE A 6 -12.38 0.45 -56.75
C ILE A 6 -11.91 1.14 -55.47
N CYS A 7 -12.63 2.18 -55.04
CA CYS A 7 -12.37 2.88 -53.78
C CYS A 7 -13.53 2.60 -52.82
N SER A 8 -13.37 1.62 -51.94
CA SER A 8 -14.34 1.28 -50.88
C SER A 8 -13.90 1.94 -49.58
N THR A 9 -14.62 2.98 -49.16
CA THR A 9 -14.45 3.61 -47.84
C THR A 9 -15.24 2.83 -46.80
N LEU A 10 -14.55 2.07 -45.95
CA LEU A 10 -15.13 1.47 -44.73
C LEU A 10 -15.25 2.57 -43.66
N LEU A 11 -16.49 2.87 -43.27
CA LEU A 11 -16.80 3.73 -42.13
C LEU A 11 -16.50 2.97 -40.84
N ALA A 12 -15.56 3.47 -40.04
CA ALA A 12 -15.27 2.98 -38.71
C ALA A 12 -16.39 3.37 -37.73
N VAL A 13 -16.93 2.38 -37.02
CA VAL A 13 -17.86 2.59 -35.91
C VAL A 13 -17.03 2.56 -34.61
N PRO A 14 -16.92 3.64 -33.83
CA PRO A 14 -16.38 3.53 -32.49
C PRO A 14 -17.47 2.90 -31.61
N ALA A 15 -17.29 1.63 -31.25
CA ALA A 15 -18.03 1.05 -30.14
C ALA A 15 -17.50 1.71 -28.86
N LEU A 16 -18.25 2.64 -28.27
CA LEU A 16 -18.01 3.06 -26.90
C LEU A 16 -18.34 1.86 -26.00
N GLY A 17 -17.31 1.11 -25.65
CA GLY A 17 -17.37 0.20 -24.51
C GLY A 17 -17.56 1.05 -23.26
N ALA A 18 -18.80 1.19 -22.80
CA ALA A 18 -19.09 1.68 -21.47
C ALA A 18 -18.47 0.69 -20.49
N ALA A 19 -17.30 1.01 -19.95
CA ALA A 19 -16.72 0.28 -18.85
C ALA A 19 -17.73 0.31 -17.70
N LEU A 20 -18.23 -0.86 -17.32
CA LEU A 20 -18.91 -1.05 -16.05
C LEU A 20 -17.92 -0.68 -14.96
N ILE A 21 -17.98 0.57 -14.48
CA ILE A 21 -17.30 0.99 -13.26
C ILE A 21 -18.08 0.35 -12.12
N GLY A 22 -17.85 -0.96 -11.89
CA GLY A 22 -18.02 -1.52 -10.55
C GLY A 22 -17.26 -0.61 -9.61
N ARG A 23 -17.86 -0.22 -8.48
CA ARG A 23 -17.25 0.67 -7.48
C ARG A 23 -15.90 0.09 -7.06
N GLN A 24 -14.84 0.48 -7.76
CA GLN A 24 -13.47 0.11 -7.44
C GLN A 24 -13.22 0.66 -6.04
N ALA A 25 -12.59 -0.13 -5.17
CA ALA A 25 -12.07 0.42 -3.94
C ALA A 25 -11.16 1.59 -4.34
N THR A 26 -11.56 2.81 -3.98
CA THR A 26 -10.81 4.02 -4.28
C THR A 26 -9.78 4.31 -3.19
N GLU A 27 -9.91 3.60 -2.07
CA GLU A 27 -9.19 3.88 -0.84
C GLU A 27 -9.03 2.61 0.00
N TYR A 28 -7.91 2.52 0.72
CA TYR A 28 -7.73 1.66 1.88
C TYR A 28 -7.95 2.46 3.15
N LYS A 29 -8.69 1.88 4.11
CA LYS A 29 -8.80 2.38 5.47
C LYS A 29 -7.82 1.61 6.34
N VAL A 30 -6.83 2.31 6.87
CA VAL A 30 -5.88 1.76 7.85
C VAL A 30 -6.32 2.18 9.25
N SER A 31 -6.33 1.23 10.17
CA SER A 31 -6.61 1.45 11.58
C SER A 31 -5.58 0.82 12.50
N ALA A 32 -5.52 1.33 13.72
CA ALA A 32 -4.63 0.86 14.77
C ALA A 32 -3.13 0.82 14.40
N PHE A 33 -2.70 1.62 13.41
CA PHE A 33 -1.32 1.62 12.95
C PHE A 33 -0.34 1.93 14.09
N ALA A 34 0.65 1.05 14.21
CA ALA A 34 1.73 1.12 15.16
C ALA A 34 3.03 0.65 14.49
N GLY A 35 4.13 1.29 14.90
CA GLY A 35 5.47 0.83 14.63
C GLY A 35 6.35 1.20 15.80
N SER A 36 7.07 0.25 16.39
CA SER A 36 8.04 0.54 17.44
C SER A 36 9.19 -0.46 17.43
N CYS A 37 10.38 0.00 17.77
CA CYS A 37 11.43 -0.91 18.19
C CYS A 37 11.23 -1.28 19.67
N ILE A 38 11.69 -2.47 20.07
CA ILE A 38 11.48 -3.00 21.41
C ILE A 38 12.74 -2.70 22.24
N PRO A 39 12.64 -1.98 23.38
CA PRO A 39 13.79 -1.69 24.22
C PRO A 39 14.54 -2.96 24.65
N HIS A 40 15.86 -2.93 24.59
CA HIS A 40 16.75 -4.06 24.93
C HIS A 40 16.55 -5.32 24.08
N SER A 41 15.85 -5.21 22.95
CA SER A 41 15.66 -6.26 21.96
C SER A 41 16.31 -5.86 20.64
N LEU A 42 16.55 -6.85 19.78
CA LEU A 42 17.02 -6.62 18.41
C LEU A 42 15.88 -6.39 17.42
N TYR A 43 14.63 -6.44 17.90
CA TYR A 43 13.44 -6.47 17.06
C TYR A 43 12.63 -5.18 17.12
N CYS A 44 12.01 -4.86 15.99
CA CYS A 44 10.91 -3.91 15.91
C CYS A 44 9.66 -4.62 15.38
N ASN A 45 8.51 -4.01 15.66
CA ASN A 45 7.23 -4.44 15.13
C ASN A 45 6.60 -3.35 14.27
N TYR A 46 5.84 -3.79 13.28
CA TYR A 46 4.77 -3.03 12.67
C TYR A 46 3.47 -3.80 12.84
N GLU A 47 2.38 -3.08 13.04
CA GLU A 47 1.06 -3.65 13.25
C GLU A 47 -0.02 -2.65 12.81
N PHE A 48 -1.00 -3.12 12.05
CA PHE A 48 -2.18 -2.34 11.67
C PHE A 48 -3.27 -3.27 11.13
N ASP A 49 -4.48 -2.75 11.08
CA ASP A 49 -5.57 -3.38 10.32
C ASP A 49 -5.86 -2.58 9.05
N VAL A 50 -6.26 -3.26 7.99
CA VAL A 50 -6.59 -2.62 6.71
C VAL A 50 -7.84 -3.21 6.08
N ALA A 51 -8.69 -2.34 5.54
CA ALA A 51 -9.85 -2.71 4.73
C ALA A 51 -9.88 -1.86 3.46
N ALA A 52 -10.10 -2.49 2.30
CA ALA A 52 -10.59 -1.75 1.14
C ALA A 52 -11.97 -1.16 1.45
N THR A 53 -12.33 0.02 0.92
CA THR A 53 -13.64 0.64 1.20
C THR A 53 -14.85 -0.24 0.81
N SER A 54 -14.66 -1.23 -0.07
CA SER A 54 -15.66 -2.23 -0.45
C SER A 54 -15.66 -3.50 0.39
N ALA A 55 -14.67 -3.69 1.28
CA ALA A 55 -14.55 -4.88 2.13
C ALA A 55 -15.48 -4.78 3.35
N LEU A 56 -15.98 -5.95 3.79
CA LEU A 56 -16.88 -6.08 4.94
C LEU A 56 -16.12 -5.99 6.27
N GLU A 57 -14.96 -6.63 6.36
CA GLU A 57 -14.14 -6.71 7.57
C GLU A 57 -12.68 -6.35 7.25
N PRO A 58 -11.98 -5.66 8.17
CA PRO A 58 -10.56 -5.40 8.03
C PRO A 58 -9.74 -6.67 8.24
N THR A 59 -8.57 -6.75 7.61
CA THR A 59 -7.57 -7.78 7.85
C THR A 59 -6.40 -7.23 8.65
N HIS A 60 -5.84 -8.06 9.53
CA HIS A 60 -4.71 -7.70 10.35
C HIS A 60 -3.38 -7.92 9.62
N CYS A 61 -2.47 -6.96 9.73
CA CYS A 61 -1.15 -6.98 9.11
C CYS A 61 -0.10 -6.70 10.20
N SER A 62 0.81 -7.66 10.42
CA SER A 62 1.90 -7.47 11.37
C SER A 62 3.19 -8.16 10.93
N LEU A 63 4.32 -7.60 11.35
CA LEU A 63 5.63 -8.21 11.15
C LEU A 63 6.58 -7.77 12.26
N MET A 64 7.28 -8.75 12.83
CA MET A 64 8.43 -8.53 13.71
C MET A 64 9.72 -8.83 12.94
N LEU A 65 10.67 -7.90 12.94
CA LEU A 65 11.90 -7.99 12.18
C LEU A 65 13.06 -7.28 12.87
N LEU A 66 14.29 -7.61 12.46
CA LEU A 66 15.51 -7.03 13.04
C LEU A 66 15.64 -5.55 12.68
N GLY A 67 15.93 -4.70 13.68
CA GLY A 67 16.08 -3.25 13.47
C GLY A 67 16.30 -2.45 14.76
N PRO A 68 17.21 -2.85 15.66
CA PRO A 68 17.18 -2.53 17.10
C PRO A 68 16.78 -1.10 17.50
N ASP A 69 17.27 -0.09 16.78
CA ASP A 69 17.09 1.32 17.17
C ASP A 69 16.19 2.13 16.21
N LEU A 70 16.05 1.70 14.95
CA LEU A 70 15.32 2.44 13.91
C LEU A 70 14.36 1.51 13.19
N LEU A 71 13.15 2.01 12.92
CA LEU A 71 12.11 1.26 12.22
C LEU A 71 12.63 0.82 10.84
N PRO A 72 12.79 -0.50 10.59
CA PRO A 72 13.45 -1.01 9.40
C PRO A 72 12.50 -1.04 8.20
N PRO A 73 13.02 -1.08 6.96
CA PRO A 73 12.19 -1.33 5.79
C PRO A 73 11.61 -2.74 5.83
N VAL A 74 10.42 -2.90 5.25
CA VAL A 74 9.73 -4.17 5.12
C VAL A 74 9.60 -4.49 3.63
N ARG A 75 10.19 -5.62 3.20
CA ARG A 75 9.93 -6.16 1.85
C ARG A 75 8.46 -6.58 1.74
N PRO A 76 7.88 -6.60 0.53
CA PRO A 76 6.49 -7.05 0.33
C PRO A 76 6.20 -8.35 1.08
N THR A 77 5.19 -8.31 1.95
CA THR A 77 4.74 -9.43 2.77
C THR A 77 3.22 -9.44 2.85
N GLY A 78 2.61 -10.60 3.11
CA GLY A 78 1.17 -10.72 3.27
C GLY A 78 0.66 -10.21 4.62
N CYS A 79 -0.64 -9.91 4.67
CA CYS A 79 -1.43 -9.82 5.89
C CYS A 79 -2.01 -11.21 6.25
N GLU A 80 -2.86 -11.29 7.28
CA GLU A 80 -3.60 -12.53 7.60
C GLU A 80 -4.49 -12.97 6.44
N ASP A 81 -5.16 -12.03 5.79
CA ASP A 81 -5.78 -12.25 4.48
C ASP A 81 -4.69 -12.14 3.40
N ALA A 82 -4.41 -13.26 2.74
CA ALA A 82 -3.42 -13.36 1.68
C ALA A 82 -3.76 -12.52 0.43
N ALA A 83 -4.99 -11.99 0.31
CA ALA A 83 -5.35 -11.03 -0.72
C ALA A 83 -4.68 -9.66 -0.49
N TYR A 84 -4.24 -9.34 0.73
CA TYR A 84 -3.56 -8.09 1.04
C TYR A 84 -2.08 -8.33 1.27
N SER A 85 -1.27 -7.45 0.70
CA SER A 85 0.16 -7.39 0.97
C SER A 85 0.59 -5.96 1.27
N TRP A 86 1.70 -5.81 1.96
CA TRP A 86 2.22 -4.52 2.35
C TRP A 86 3.74 -4.51 2.42
N SER A 87 4.30 -3.31 2.39
CA SER A 87 5.73 -3.06 2.51
C SER A 87 5.98 -1.70 3.14
N VAL A 88 7.20 -1.49 3.63
CA VAL A 88 7.66 -0.21 4.15
C VAL A 88 8.99 0.12 3.49
N ALA A 89 9.05 1.26 2.81
CA ALA A 89 10.28 1.80 2.26
C ALA A 89 10.81 2.96 3.13
N LEU A 90 12.13 3.10 3.23
CA LEU A 90 12.78 4.24 3.88
C LEU A 90 12.86 5.43 2.92
N GLY A 91 12.60 6.63 3.42
CA GLY A 91 12.93 7.90 2.78
C GLY A 91 13.94 8.71 3.61
N ASP A 92 14.05 10.00 3.34
CA ASP A 92 14.91 10.92 4.12
C ASP A 92 14.30 11.21 5.50
N GLY A 93 14.45 10.26 6.42
CA GLY A 93 13.87 10.31 7.77
C GLY A 93 12.36 10.09 7.80
N SER A 94 11.75 9.68 6.69
CA SER A 94 10.35 9.27 6.56
C SER A 94 10.23 7.77 6.26
N LEU A 95 9.02 7.23 6.40
CA LEU A 95 8.68 5.88 5.90
C LEU A 95 7.57 6.00 4.86
N ALA A 96 7.51 5.05 3.92
CA ALA A 96 6.38 4.90 3.00
C ALA A 96 5.74 3.53 3.22
N LEU A 97 4.52 3.52 3.77
CA LEU A 97 3.69 2.33 3.87
C LEU A 97 2.98 2.13 2.54
N THR A 98 3.22 1.00 1.90
CA THR A 98 2.50 0.59 0.68
C THR A 98 1.58 -0.56 1.03
N VAL A 99 0.32 -0.49 0.63
CA VAL A 99 -0.66 -1.57 0.72
C VAL A 99 -1.12 -1.94 -0.69
N MET A 100 -1.22 -3.24 -0.96
CA MET A 100 -1.59 -3.78 -2.27
C MET A 100 -2.61 -4.90 -2.13
N SER A 101 -3.59 -4.95 -3.04
CA SER A 101 -4.52 -6.06 -3.20
C SER A 101 -4.76 -6.33 -4.70
N PRO A 102 -5.15 -7.54 -5.10
CA PRO A 102 -5.47 -7.82 -6.50
C PRO A 102 -6.74 -7.06 -6.92
N LEU A 103 -6.74 -6.51 -8.14
CA LEU A 103 -7.92 -5.91 -8.77
C LEU A 103 -8.46 -6.79 -9.92
N GLY A 104 -7.57 -7.56 -10.57
CA GLY A 104 -7.89 -8.45 -11.69
C GLY A 104 -6.63 -9.09 -12.26
N GLU A 105 -6.73 -9.76 -13.41
CA GLU A 105 -5.57 -10.41 -14.05
C GLU A 105 -4.43 -9.43 -14.28
N GLY A 106 -3.29 -9.67 -13.62
CA GLY A 106 -2.07 -8.88 -13.77
C GLY A 106 -2.15 -7.43 -13.29
N THR A 107 -3.18 -7.07 -12.51
CA THR A 107 -3.34 -5.70 -12.00
C THR A 107 -3.61 -5.70 -10.50
N ASN A 108 -2.92 -4.80 -9.81
CA ASN A 108 -3.07 -4.56 -8.39
C ASN A 108 -3.70 -3.20 -8.16
N LEU A 109 -4.43 -3.10 -7.05
CA LEU A 109 -4.80 -1.86 -6.44
C LEU A 109 -3.72 -1.51 -5.41
N THR A 110 -3.03 -0.40 -5.60
CA THR A 110 -1.89 0.00 -4.77
C THR A 110 -2.17 1.34 -4.12
N GLY A 111 -1.95 1.44 -2.82
CA GLY A 111 -2.01 2.69 -2.08
C GLY A 111 -0.69 2.93 -1.35
N VAL A 112 -0.24 4.19 -1.33
CA VAL A 112 0.98 4.59 -0.61
C VAL A 112 0.67 5.71 0.38
N HIS A 113 1.10 5.53 1.62
CA HIS A 113 1.02 6.53 2.67
C HIS A 113 2.42 6.91 3.16
N THR A 114 2.74 8.20 3.11
CA THR A 114 3.99 8.73 3.66
C THR A 114 3.83 9.02 5.15
N ILE A 115 4.59 8.29 5.96
CA ILE A 115 4.82 8.60 7.37
C ILE A 115 5.95 9.61 7.44
N THR A 116 5.61 10.85 7.76
CA THR A 116 6.57 11.96 7.77
C THR A 116 7.51 11.88 8.97
N LYS A 117 8.66 12.55 8.87
CA LYS A 117 9.69 12.55 9.92
C LYS A 117 9.16 13.03 11.28
N ASP A 118 8.24 13.99 11.31
CA ASP A 118 7.61 14.48 12.53
C ASP A 118 6.69 13.46 13.21
N GLN A 119 6.28 12.40 12.51
CA GLN A 119 5.52 11.28 13.05
C GLN A 119 6.40 10.17 13.62
N LEU A 120 7.73 10.25 13.43
CA LEU A 120 8.71 9.34 14.00
C LEU A 120 9.41 10.04 15.16
N ALA A 121 9.45 9.40 16.32
CA ALA A 121 10.13 9.92 17.49
C ALA A 121 11.16 8.93 18.02
N MET A 122 12.19 9.48 18.66
CA MET A 122 13.16 8.70 19.42
C MET A 122 12.77 8.72 20.89
N GLN A 123 12.82 7.58 21.55
CA GLN A 123 12.58 7.43 22.98
C GLN A 123 13.80 6.84 23.66
N ASP A 124 14.28 7.52 24.70
CA ASP A 124 15.40 7.10 25.53
C ASP A 124 14.94 6.15 26.64
N HIS A 125 15.57 4.99 26.74
CA HIS A 125 15.38 3.97 27.79
C HIS A 125 16.66 3.75 28.60
N GLY A 126 17.50 4.78 28.72
CA GLY A 126 18.75 4.80 29.45
C GLY A 126 19.93 4.27 28.64
N SER A 127 19.98 2.96 28.41
CA SER A 127 21.09 2.32 27.68
C SER A 127 20.82 2.12 26.19
N VAL A 128 19.61 2.44 25.73
CA VAL A 128 19.17 2.29 24.34
C VAL A 128 18.20 3.42 24.00
N VAL A 129 18.27 3.91 22.76
CA VAL A 129 17.32 4.87 22.22
C VAL A 129 16.65 4.22 21.02
N ILE A 130 15.33 4.09 21.08
CA ILE A 130 14.53 3.43 20.05
C ILE A 130 13.68 4.42 19.27
N GLN A 131 13.40 4.10 18.01
CA GLN A 131 12.41 4.81 17.22
C GLN A 131 11.01 4.19 17.40
N TYR A 132 10.00 5.05 17.45
CA TYR A 132 8.60 4.65 17.42
C TYR A 132 7.74 5.64 16.63
N TYR A 133 6.62 5.14 16.14
CA TYR A 133 5.59 5.92 15.47
C TYR A 133 4.68 6.62 16.48
N LYS A 134 4.50 7.94 16.33
CA LYS A 134 3.62 8.78 17.16
C LYS A 134 2.55 9.53 16.37
N GLY A 135 2.36 9.20 15.09
CA GLY A 135 1.37 9.85 14.24
C GLY A 135 -0.06 9.31 14.44
N PRO A 136 -1.00 9.71 13.55
CA PRO A 136 -2.36 9.20 13.56
C PRO A 136 -2.43 7.68 13.37
N ARG A 137 -3.07 6.98 14.31
CA ARG A 137 -3.25 5.52 14.22
C ARG A 137 -4.26 5.08 13.14
N ASN A 138 -5.10 6.02 12.68
CA ASN A 138 -6.14 5.77 11.69
C ASN A 138 -5.99 6.77 10.55
N PHE A 139 -5.94 6.28 9.32
CA PHE A 139 -5.83 7.11 8.13
C PHE A 139 -6.34 6.38 6.89
N THR A 140 -6.64 7.16 5.86
CA THR A 140 -7.08 6.66 4.56
C THR A 140 -5.92 6.77 3.57
N ILE A 141 -5.74 5.74 2.76
CA ILE A 141 -4.77 5.72 1.66
C ILE A 141 -5.54 5.71 0.36
N GLY A 142 -5.36 6.75 -0.47
CA GLY A 142 -5.89 6.74 -1.85
C GLY A 142 -5.19 5.66 -2.67
N THR A 143 -5.94 5.00 -3.54
CA THR A 143 -5.42 3.87 -4.32
C THR A 143 -5.42 4.15 -5.82
N GLU A 144 -4.42 3.61 -6.50
CA GLU A 144 -4.30 3.62 -7.96
C GLU A 144 -4.11 2.20 -8.50
N ARG A 145 -4.47 2.01 -9.77
CA ARG A 145 -4.23 0.75 -10.46
C ARG A 145 -2.78 0.70 -10.91
N THR A 146 -2.06 -0.33 -10.50
CA THR A 146 -0.70 -0.61 -10.97
C THR A 146 -0.67 -1.96 -11.66
N SER A 147 0.22 -2.12 -12.65
CA SER A 147 0.55 -3.43 -13.18
C SER A 147 1.25 -4.26 -12.08
N ALA A 148 0.92 -5.54 -12.01
CA ALA A 148 1.54 -6.50 -11.08
C ALA A 148 2.95 -6.89 -11.53
#